data_AF-A0A9D6YKM5-F1
#
_entry.id   AF-A0A9D6YKM5-F1
#
_cell.length_a   1.000
_cell.length_b   1.000
_cell.length_c   1.000
_cell.angle_alpha   90.00
_cell.angle_beta   90.00
_cell.angle_gamma   90.00
#
_symmetry.space_group_name_H-M   'P 1'
#
loop_
_entity.id
_entity.type
_entity.pdbx_description
1 polymer ?
#
loop_
_entity_poly.entity_id
_entity_poly.type
_entity_poly.pdbx_seq_one_letter_code
_entity_poly.pdbx_strand_id
1 'polypeptide(L)' 'LPPIAWFVIKTFALVFFFIWVRGTFPRFRFDQLMKLGWKVMLPLCLVNILFTGIIIQFLQR' A
#
# COMPACT_ATOMS: atom_id res chain seq x y z
N LEU A 1 24.13 -7.63 4.56
CA LEU A 1 23.80 -7.16 5.93
C LEU A 1 23.19 -8.31 6.70
N PRO A 2 23.45 -8.46 8.01
CA PRO A 2 22.76 -9.45 8.84
C PRO A 2 21.23 -9.26 8.76
N PRO A 3 20.42 -10.34 8.82
CA PRO A 3 18.97 -10.28 8.66
C PRO A 3 18.29 -9.28 9.60
N ILE A 4 18.79 -9.19 10.84
CA ILE A 4 18.33 -8.25 11.86
C ILE A 4 18.53 -6.79 11.41
N ALA A 5 19.68 -6.44 10.83
CA ALA A 5 19.98 -5.06 10.45
C ALA A 5 19.09 -4.61 9.28
N TRP A 6 18.82 -5.49 8.32
CA TRP A 6 17.92 -5.18 7.21
C TRP A 6 16.47 -4.97 7.67
N PHE A 7 15.99 -5.78 8.62
CA PHE A 7 14.67 -5.62 9.22
C PHE A 7 14.54 -4.30 9.99
N VAL A 8 15.55 -3.96 10.80
CA VAL A 8 15.57 -2.72 11.58
C VAL A 8 15.57 -1.50 10.66
N ILE A 9 16.39 -1.49 9.60
CA ILE A 9 16.44 -0.37 8.64
C ILE A 9 15.08 -0.14 7.97
N LYS A 10 14.42 -1.21 7.48
CA LYS A 10 13.08 -1.09 6.88
C LYS A 10 12.05 -0.56 7.87
N THR A 11 12.09 -1.04 9.11
CA THR A 11 11.17 -0.62 10.16
C THR A 11 11.37 0.86 10.51
N PHE A 12 12.61 1.30 10.72
CA PHE A 12 12.91 2.71 10.99
C PHE A 12 12.54 3.61 9.83
N ALA A 13 12.81 3.19 8.58
CA ALA A 13 12.40 3.95 7.40
C ALA A 13 10.86 4.13 7.33
N LEU A 14 10.11 3.08 7.67
CA LEU A 14 8.65 3.10 7.68
C LEU A 14 8.11 4.01 8.80
N VAL A 15 8.67 3.93 10.01
CA VAL A 15 8.31 4.83 11.13
C VAL A 15 8.63 6.28 10.81
N PHE A 16 9.81 6.56 10.25
CA PHE A 16 10.19 7.90 9.80
C PHE A 16 9.21 8.43 8.75
N PHE A 17 8.84 7.61 7.77
CA PHE A 17 7.85 7.96 6.77
C PHE A 17 6.49 8.31 7.39
N PHE A 18 5.99 7.53 8.36
CA PHE A 18 4.74 7.84 9.05
C PHE A 18 4.77 9.16 9.82
N ILE A 19 5.87 9.46 10.51
CA ILE A 19 6.05 10.73 11.22
C ILE A 19 6.08 11.89 10.21
N TRP A 20 6.78 11.71 9.09
CA TRP A 20 6.87 12.71 8.03
C TRP A 20 5.52 12.99 7.38
N VAL A 21 4.77 11.96 7.00
CA VAL A 21 3.41 12.04 6.45
C VAL A 21 2.49 12.81 7.41
N ARG A 22 2.54 12.55 8.72
CA ARG A 22 1.73 13.30 9.70
C ARG A 22 2.06 14.80 9.70
N GLY A 23 3.31 15.18 9.44
CA GLY A 23 3.75 16.58 9.39
C GLY A 23 3.40 17.28 8.06
N THR A 24 3.35 16.55 6.94
CA THR A 24 3.13 17.14 5.61
C THR A 24 1.66 17.27 5.23
N PHE A 25 0.79 16.38 5.72
CA PHE A 25 -0.61 16.38 5.30
C PHE A 25 -1.53 17.19 6.23
N PRO A 26 -2.19 18.27 5.74
CA PRO A 26 -3.24 18.96 6.49
C PRO A 26 -4.47 18.04 6.63
N ARG A 27 -5.20 18.15 7.74
CA ARG A 27 -6.30 17.22 8.14
C ARG A 27 -7.22 16.86 6.96
N PHE A 28 -7.20 15.59 6.54
CA PHE A 28 -8.12 15.08 5.55
C PHE A 28 -9.52 14.89 6.14
N ARG A 29 -10.55 15.22 5.36
CA ARG A 29 -11.94 14.91 5.74
C ARG A 29 -12.22 13.42 5.56
N PHE A 30 -13.01 12.85 6.47
CA PHE A 30 -13.46 11.45 6.37
C PHE A 30 -14.17 11.15 5.03
N ASP A 31 -14.87 12.14 4.47
CA ASP A 31 -15.53 12.02 3.16
C ASP A 31 -14.54 11.79 2.01
N GLN A 32 -13.37 12.41 2.07
CA GLN A 32 -12.33 12.27 1.04
C GLN A 32 -11.65 10.91 1.14
N LEU A 33 -11.43 10.43 2.38
CA LEU A 33 -10.91 9.08 2.62
C LEU A 33 -11.89 8.02 2.11
N MET A 34 -13.18 8.17 2.39
CA MET A 34 -14.22 7.27 1.91
C MET A 34 -14.31 7.27 0.39
N LYS A 35 -14.25 8.46 -0.24
CA LYS A 35 -14.23 8.57 -1.71
C LYS A 35 -13.00 7.88 -2.30
N LEU A 36 -11.82 8.02 -1.71
CA LEU A 36 -10.60 7.35 -2.17
C LEU A 36 -10.71 5.83 -2.02
N GLY A 37 -11.10 5.36 -0.84
CA GLY A 37 -11.24 3.93 -0.54
C GLY A 37 -12.26 3.25 -1.45
N TRP A 38 -13.47 3.79 -1.50
CA TRP A 38 -14.57 3.15 -2.21
C TRP A 38 -14.53 3.37 -3.72
N LYS A 39 -14.08 4.54 -4.21
CA LYS A 39 -14.11 4.84 -5.64
C LYS A 39 -12.83 4.45 -6.37
N VAL A 40 -11.70 4.35 -5.67
CA VAL A 40 -10.39 4.09 -6.30
C VAL A 40 -9.78 2.78 -5.80
N MET A 41 -9.71 2.57 -4.48
CA MET A 41 -9.03 1.38 -3.95
C MET A 41 -9.81 0.10 -4.25
N LEU A 42 -11.14 0.11 -4.11
CA LEU A 42 -12.00 -1.05 -4.37
C LEU A 42 -11.90 -1.57 -5.83
N PRO A 43 -12.11 -0.74 -6.88
CA PRO A 43 -11.94 -1.21 -8.25
C PRO A 43 -10.50 -1.60 -8.56
N LEU A 44 -9.51 -0.90 -8.00
CA LEU A 44 -8.09 -1.24 -8.19
C LEU A 44 -7.75 -2.62 -7.62
N CYS A 45 -8.24 -2.95 -6.43
CA CYS A 45 -8.06 -4.28 -5.83
C CYS A 45 -8.70 -5.38 -6.68
N LEU A 46 -9.92 -5.16 -7.20
CA LEU A 46 -10.59 -6.13 -8.08
C LEU A 46 -9.80 -6.38 -9.37
N VAL A 47 -9.29 -5.32 -10.01
CA VAL A 47 -8.43 -5.45 -11.19
C VAL A 47 -7.15 -6.21 -10.85
N ASN A 48 -6.53 -5.96 -9.69
CA ASN A 48 -5.31 -6.64 -9.28
C ASN A 48 -5.51 -8.16 -9.07
N ILE A 49 -6.64 -8.54 -8.47
CA ILE A 49 -7.00 -9.96 -8.26
C ILE A 49 -7.21 -10.64 -9.61
N LEU A 50 -7.98 -10.02 -10.52
CA LEU A 50 -8.21 -10.56 -11.86
C LEU A 50 -6.88 -10.70 -12.63
N PHE A 51 -6.04 -9.68 -12.60
CA PHE A 51 -4.74 -9.68 -13.27
C PHE A 51 -3.80 -10.77 -12.75
N THR A 52 -3.71 -10.90 -11.42
CA THR A 52 -2.89 -11.95 -10.78
C THR A 52 -3.43 -13.34 -11.11
N GLY A 53 -4.76 -13.53 -11.11
CA GLY A 53 -5.39 -14.79 -11.50
C GLY A 53 -5.10 -15.17 -12.96
N ILE A 54 -5.18 -14.22 -13.89
CA ILE A 54 -4.84 -14.43 -15.30
C ILE A 54 -3.36 -14.81 -15.46
N ILE A 55 -2.46 -14.11 -14.76
CA ILE A 55 -1.01 -14.41 -14.83
C ILE A 55 -0.73 -15.82 -14.34
N ILE A 56 -1.28 -16.23 -13.19
CA ILE A 56 -1.06 -17.57 -12.65
C ILE A 56 -1.64 -18.62 -13.59
N GLN A 57 -2.86 -18.41 -14.12
CA GLN A 57 -3.47 -19.33 -15.07
C GLN A 57 -2.66 -19.49 -16.37
N PHE A 58 -2.02 -18.41 -16.83
CA PHE A 58 -1.14 -18.44 -18.00
C PHE A 58 0.23 -19.06 -17.71
N LEU A 59 0.79 -18.84 -16.52
CA LEU A 59 2.08 -19.40 -16.10
C LEU A 59 2.01 -20.89 -15.77
N GLN A 60 0.84 -21.37 -15.33
CA GLN A 60 0.58 -22.77 -14.97
C GLN A 60 0.09 -23.62 -16.17
N ARG A 61 -0.06 -22.99 -17.35
CA ARG A 61 -0.29 -23.64 -18.65
C ARG A 61 1.04 -23.98 -19.32
#